data_AF-D1J7W9-F1
#
_entry.id   AF-D1J7W9-F1
#
_cell.length_a   1.000
_cell.length_b   1.000
_cell.length_c   1.000
_cell.angle_alpha   90.00
_cell.angle_beta   90.00
_cell.angle_gamma   90.00
#
_symmetry.space_group_name_H-M   'P 1'
#
loop_
_entity.id
_entity.type
_entity.pdbx_description
1 polymer ?
#
loop_
_entity_poly.entity_id
_entity_poly.type
_entity_poly.pdbx_seq_one_letter_code
_entity_poly.pdbx_strand_id
1 'polypeptide(L)'
;MRRSSNRAFFLKCFNYFKEIIKELRERKIKIDINKIPEIFNKENLISLKFLIQKNVLKTAKLFESSLSDDLKCIYIKYFKELKDDIKWTDFFFSKSSYYRKLNYLILAIAWFLIF
;
A
#
# COMPACT_ATOMS: atom_id res chain seq x y z
N MET A 1 -30.74 1.37 6.35
CA MET A 1 -29.75 0.36 6.83
C MET A 1 -28.61 0.01 5.83
N ARG A 2 -28.28 0.83 4.81
CA ARG A 2 -27.17 0.55 3.85
C ARG A 2 -25.84 1.29 4.09
N ARG A 3 -25.78 2.28 5.00
CA ARG A 3 -24.59 3.13 5.21
C ARG A 3 -23.53 2.51 6.13
N SER A 4 -23.91 1.60 7.04
CA SER A 4 -22.98 0.96 7.97
C SER A 4 -22.09 -0.09 7.28
N SER A 5 -22.63 -0.85 6.33
CA SER A 5 -21.89 -1.86 5.57
C SER A 5 -20.78 -1.25 4.72
N ASN A 6 -21.06 -0.13 4.04
CA ASN A 6 -20.08 0.53 3.17
C ASN A 6 -18.91 1.12 3.97
N ARG A 7 -19.18 1.66 5.17
CA ARG A 7 -18.12 2.16 6.05
C ARG A 7 -17.25 1.03 6.60
N ALA A 8 -17.87 -0.08 7.00
CA ALA A 8 -17.13 -1.26 7.48
C ALA A 8 -16.27 -1.88 6.36
N PHE A 9 -16.81 -1.97 5.14
CA PHE A 9 -16.08 -2.44 3.97
C PHE A 9 -14.88 -1.55 3.64
N PHE A 10 -15.10 -0.22 3.60
CA PHE A 10 -14.01 0.75 3.40
C PHE A 10 -12.90 0.58 4.43
N LEU A 11 -13.25 0.46 5.72
CA LEU A 11 -12.27 0.30 6.78
C LEU A 11 -11.48 -1.00 6.63
N LYS A 12 -12.14 -2.09 6.21
CA LYS A 12 -11.48 -3.36 5.92
C LYS A 12 -10.47 -3.24 4.78
N CYS A 13 -10.86 -2.61 3.66
CA CYS A 13 -9.95 -2.35 2.54
C CYS A 13 -8.78 -1.45 2.94
N PHE A 14 -9.06 -0.41 3.73
CA PHE A 14 -8.06 0.53 4.21
C PHE A 14 -7.00 -0.15 5.09
N ASN A 15 -7.44 -0.97 6.04
CA ASN A 15 -6.54 -1.72 6.92
C ASN A 15 -5.74 -2.77 6.13
N TYR A 16 -6.37 -3.42 5.15
CA TYR A 16 -5.68 -4.34 4.24
C TYR A 16 -4.54 -3.64 3.47
N PHE A 17 -4.80 -2.45 2.93
CA PHE A 17 -3.75 -1.66 2.25
C PHE A 17 -2.63 -1.21 3.20
N LYS A 18 -2.96 -0.82 4.44
CA LYS A 18 -1.96 -0.52 5.48
C LYS A 18 -0.99 -1.68 5.70
N GLU A 19 -1.51 -2.90 5.84
CA GLU A 19 -0.66 -4.07 6.06
C GLU A 19 0.21 -4.40 4.84
N ILE A 20 -0.33 -4.36 3.61
CA ILE A 20 0.49 -4.59 2.41
C ILE A 20 1.63 -3.58 2.30
N ILE A 21 1.32 -2.28 2.46
CA ILE A 21 2.34 -1.23 2.34
C ILE A 21 3.40 -1.39 3.45
N LYS A 22 2.99 -1.81 4.65
CA LYS A 22 3.91 -2.15 5.74
C LYS A 22 4.80 -3.34 5.39
N GLU A 23 4.27 -4.41 4.82
CA GLU A 23 5.06 -5.57 4.38
C GLU A 23 6.08 -5.21 3.28
N LEU A 24 5.66 -4.39 2.31
CA LEU A 24 6.53 -3.85 1.27
C LEU A 24 7.69 -3.04 1.87
N ARG A 25 7.40 -2.21 2.89
CA ARG A 25 8.43 -1.44 3.61
C ARG A 25 9.40 -2.34 4.36
N GLU A 26 8.88 -3.37 5.04
CA GLU A 26 9.67 -4.30 5.84
C GLU A 26 10.46 -5.34 5.00
N ARG A 27 10.35 -5.28 3.66
CA ARG A 27 11.00 -6.20 2.71
C ARG A 27 10.65 -7.68 2.94
N LYS A 28 9.51 -7.96 3.60
CA LYS A 28 9.10 -9.31 3.98
C LYS A 28 8.26 -10.00 2.91
N ILE A 29 8.69 -9.95 1.64
CA ILE A 29 8.07 -10.80 0.60
C ILE A 29 8.48 -12.26 0.90
N LYS A 30 7.65 -12.95 1.68
CA LYS A 30 7.81 -14.35 2.09
C LYS A 30 7.38 -15.27 0.95
N ILE A 31 8.28 -15.51 0.00
CA ILE A 31 8.18 -16.65 -0.90
C ILE A 31 8.93 -17.80 -0.20
N ASP A 32 8.19 -18.84 0.18
CA ASP A 32 8.71 -20.03 0.84
C ASP A 32 9.38 -20.95 -0.19
N ILE A 33 10.69 -20.82 -0.32
CA ILE A 33 11.50 -21.55 -1.31
C ILE A 33 11.54 -23.05 -0.96
N ASN A 34 11.31 -23.42 0.31
CA ASN A 34 11.34 -24.82 0.77
C ASN A 34 10.11 -25.61 0.33
N LYS A 35 9.05 -24.95 -0.14
CA LYS A 35 7.87 -25.60 -0.74
C LYS A 35 8.06 -25.91 -2.23
N ILE A 36 9.17 -25.49 -2.83
CA ILE A 36 9.45 -25.73 -4.24
C ILE A 36 10.15 -27.09 -4.35
N PRO A 37 9.59 -28.06 -5.10
CA PRO A 37 10.20 -29.39 -5.25
C PRO A 37 11.64 -29.26 -5.74
N GLU A 38 12.53 -30.12 -5.21
CA GLU A 38 14.00 -30.04 -5.38
C GLU A 38 14.50 -30.11 -6.83
N ILE A 39 13.59 -30.39 -7.77
CA ILE A 39 13.83 -30.57 -9.20
C ILE A 39 14.07 -29.21 -9.91
N PHE A 40 13.74 -28.07 -9.27
CA PHE A 40 13.98 -26.74 -9.83
C PHE A 40 15.33 -26.14 -9.41
N ASN A 41 15.99 -25.45 -10.35
CA ASN A 41 17.26 -24.75 -10.12
C ASN A 41 17.09 -23.63 -9.05
N LYS A 42 17.33 -23.99 -7.78
CA LYS A 42 17.09 -23.16 -6.58
C LYS A 42 17.83 -21.82 -6.64
N GLU A 43 19.03 -21.78 -7.21
CA GLU A 43 19.84 -20.55 -7.34
C GLU A 43 19.20 -19.53 -8.31
N ASN A 44 18.67 -20.02 -9.43
CA ASN A 44 17.94 -19.17 -10.38
C ASN A 44 16.65 -18.63 -9.75
N LEU A 45 15.96 -19.43 -8.93
CA LEU A 45 14.76 -18.99 -8.20
C LEU A 45 15.08 -17.93 -7.13
N ILE A 46 16.20 -18.07 -6.41
CA ILE A 46 16.67 -17.05 -5.47
C ILE A 46 17.03 -15.75 -6.22
N SER A 47 17.70 -15.86 -7.36
CA SER A 47 18.06 -14.71 -8.20
C SER A 47 16.81 -13.99 -8.73
N LEU A 48 15.82 -14.74 -9.22
CA LEU A 48 14.53 -14.21 -9.64
C LEU A 48 13.77 -13.55 -8.48
N LYS A 49 13.76 -14.16 -7.29
CA LYS A 49 13.18 -13.55 -6.08
C LYS A 49 13.80 -12.19 -5.80
N PHE A 50 15.13 -12.08 -5.84
CA PHE A 50 15.82 -10.83 -5.59
C PHE A 50 15.47 -9.76 -6.64
N LEU A 51 15.40 -10.13 -7.92
CA LEU A 51 14.99 -9.23 -9.00
C LEU A 51 13.55 -8.75 -8.84
N ILE A 52 12.61 -9.65 -8.53
CA ILE A 52 11.21 -9.31 -8.27
C ILE A 52 11.12 -8.34 -7.09
N GLN A 53 11.77 -8.65 -5.97
CA GLN A 53 11.77 -7.77 -4.79
C GLN A 53 12.33 -6.38 -5.12
N LYS A 54 13.44 -6.31 -5.87
CA LYS A 54 14.05 -5.04 -6.30
C LYS A 54 13.10 -4.23 -7.19
N ASN A 55 12.45 -4.87 -8.15
CA ASN A 55 11.51 -4.21 -9.05
C ASN A 55 10.26 -3.72 -8.30
N VAL A 56 9.67 -4.55 -7.44
CA VAL A 56 8.52 -4.14 -6.59
C VAL A 56 8.86 -2.92 -5.76
N LEU A 57 10.05 -2.88 -5.12
CA LEU A 57 10.49 -1.71 -4.37
C LEU A 57 10.69 -0.48 -5.24
N LYS A 58 11.22 -0.64 -6.46
CA LYS A 58 11.38 0.46 -7.41
C LYS A 58 10.02 1.01 -7.86
N THR A 59 9.07 0.14 -8.19
CA THR A 59 7.71 0.54 -8.58
C THR A 59 6.98 1.22 -7.43
N ALA A 60 7.10 0.72 -6.20
CA ALA A 60 6.51 1.37 -5.03
C ALA A 60 7.07 2.79 -4.79
N LYS A 61 8.38 2.99 -4.98
CA LYS A 61 8.99 4.33 -4.91
C LYS A 61 8.51 5.24 -6.03
N LEU A 62 8.38 4.71 -7.25
CA LEU A 62 7.86 5.47 -8.40
C LEU A 62 6.41 5.90 -8.17
N PHE A 63 5.56 4.99 -7.68
CA PHE A 63 4.19 5.30 -7.27
C PHE A 63 4.16 6.42 -6.25
N GLU A 64 4.98 6.35 -5.21
CA GLU A 64 5.02 7.42 -4.21
C GLU A 64 5.45 8.77 -4.80
N SER A 65 6.41 8.76 -5.73
CA SER A 65 6.89 9.98 -6.39
C SER A 65 5.89 10.56 -7.39
N SER A 66 4.95 9.75 -7.90
CA SER A 66 3.92 10.21 -8.84
C SER A 66 2.68 10.78 -8.15
N LEU A 67 2.54 10.58 -6.83
CA LEU A 67 1.49 11.23 -6.05
C LEU A 67 1.72 12.75 -6.01
N SER A 68 0.64 13.53 -6.19
CA SER A 68 0.66 14.96 -5.92
C SER A 68 0.97 15.23 -4.44
N ASP A 69 1.54 16.40 -4.13
CA ASP A 69 1.98 16.75 -2.77
C ASP A 69 0.89 16.56 -1.72
N ASP A 70 -0.35 16.94 -2.06
CA ASP A 70 -1.51 16.78 -1.19
C ASP A 70 -1.83 15.32 -0.86
N LEU A 71 -1.80 14.45 -1.88
CA LEU A 71 -2.06 13.01 -1.70
C LEU A 71 -0.89 12.33 -0.99
N LYS A 72 0.33 12.76 -1.30
CA LYS A 72 1.55 12.28 -0.68
C LYS A 72 1.58 12.60 0.82
N CYS A 73 1.12 13.78 1.23
CA CYS A 73 0.99 14.14 2.65
C CYS A 73 0.04 13.19 3.39
N ILE A 74 -1.14 12.91 2.81
CA ILE A 74 -2.10 11.95 3.38
C ILE A 74 -1.49 10.54 3.41
N TYR A 75 -0.85 10.12 2.32
CA TYR A 75 -0.20 8.82 2.20
C TYR A 75 0.86 8.59 3.28
N ILE A 76 1.74 9.57 3.48
CA ILE A 76 2.80 9.47 4.49
C ILE A 76 2.22 9.28 5.88
N LYS A 77 1.27 10.12 6.30
CA LYS A 77 0.69 10.03 7.65
C LYS A 77 0.00 8.68 7.89
N TYR A 78 -0.82 8.23 6.95
CA TYR A 78 -1.59 7.01 7.13
C TYR A 78 -0.78 5.72 6.92
N PHE A 79 0.06 5.66 5.89
CA PHE A 79 0.66 4.40 5.43
C PHE A 79 2.15 4.27 5.75
N LYS A 80 2.87 5.39 5.93
CA LYS A 80 4.29 5.35 6.35
C LYS A 80 4.47 5.53 7.84
N GLU A 81 3.84 6.54 8.42
CA GLU A 81 3.90 6.82 9.86
C GLU A 81 2.97 5.90 10.67
N LEU A 82 2.01 5.25 10.01
CA LEU A 82 1.04 4.33 10.63
C LEU A 82 0.28 4.97 11.80
N LYS A 83 -0.02 6.27 11.71
CA LYS A 83 -0.86 6.94 12.71
C LYS A 83 -2.32 6.52 12.50
N ASP A 84 -3.00 6.18 13.59
CA ASP A 84 -4.40 5.76 13.56
C ASP A 84 -5.37 6.91 13.89
N ASP A 85 -4.94 7.89 14.68
CA ASP A 85 -5.75 9.06 15.11
C ASP A 85 -5.51 10.31 14.26
N ILE A 86 -5.46 10.15 12.94
CA ILE A 86 -5.35 11.30 12.02
C ILE A 86 -6.72 11.93 11.80
N LYS A 87 -6.80 13.24 12.03
CA LYS A 87 -8.00 14.06 11.77
C LYS A 87 -7.81 14.87 10.49
N TRP A 88 -8.92 15.21 9.84
CA TRP A 88 -8.90 16.08 8.65
C TRP A 88 -8.29 17.46 8.93
N THR A 89 -8.37 17.92 10.19
CA THR A 89 -7.78 19.17 10.68
C THR A 89 -6.25 19.16 10.70
N ASP A 90 -5.64 17.98 10.61
CA ASP A 90 -4.18 17.85 10.57
C ASP A 90 -3.61 18.18 9.18
N PHE A 91 -4.47 18.62 8.26
CA PHE A 91 -4.15 18.99 6.90
C PHE A 91 -4.72 20.37 6.59
N PHE A 92 -4.05 21.11 5.71
CA PHE A 92 -4.49 22.44 5.26
C PHE A 92 -5.58 22.35 4.18
N PHE A 93 -6.59 21.48 4.38
CA PHE A 93 -7.71 21.28 3.46
C PHE A 93 -9.04 21.40 4.21
N SER A 94 -10.09 21.78 3.48
CA SER A 94 -11.44 21.63 4.00
C SER A 94 -11.78 20.14 4.21
N LYS A 95 -12.69 19.87 5.14
CA LYS A 95 -13.17 18.51 5.44
C LYS A 95 -13.65 17.76 4.19
N SER A 96 -14.39 18.42 3.30
CA SER A 96 -14.89 17.81 2.06
C SER A 96 -13.77 17.47 1.09
N SER A 97 -12.81 18.38 0.90
CA SER A 97 -11.63 18.17 0.06
C SER A 97 -10.77 17.03 0.60
N TYR A 98 -10.60 16.95 1.92
CA TYR A 98 -9.88 15.87 2.58
C TYR A 98 -10.46 14.48 2.23
N TYR A 99 -11.76 14.27 2.42
CA TYR A 99 -12.36 12.97 2.13
C TYR A 99 -12.36 12.62 0.63
N ARG A 100 -12.48 13.62 -0.25
CA ARG A 100 -12.35 13.40 -1.69
C ARG A 100 -10.94 12.93 -2.05
N LYS A 101 -9.92 13.60 -1.52
CA LYS A 101 -8.51 13.25 -1.70
C LYS A 101 -8.19 11.87 -1.11
N LEU A 102 -8.72 11.54 0.06
CA LEU A 102 -8.57 10.22 0.67
C LEU A 102 -9.15 9.12 -0.23
N ASN A 103 -10.33 9.33 -0.80
CA ASN A 103 -10.92 8.38 -1.75
C ASN A 103 -10.07 8.20 -3.01
N TYR A 104 -9.55 9.29 -3.57
CA TYR A 104 -8.63 9.22 -4.72
C TYR A 104 -7.33 8.47 -4.39
N LEU A 105 -6.75 8.72 -3.22
CA LEU A 105 -5.57 7.99 -2.77
C LEU A 105 -5.84 6.49 -2.64
N ILE A 106 -6.98 6.11 -2.06
CA ILE A 106 -7.36 4.70 -1.89
C ILE A 106 -7.57 4.03 -3.24
N LEU A 107 -8.21 4.72 -4.19
CA LEU A 107 -8.32 4.22 -5.56
C LEU A 107 -6.95 4.07 -6.22
N ALA A 108 -6.07 5.05 -6.09
CA ALA A 108 -4.72 4.98 -6.64
C ALA A 108 -3.91 3.79 -6.07
N ILE A 109 -4.02 3.56 -4.75
CA ILE A 109 -3.41 2.40 -4.09
C ILE A 109 -4.02 1.10 -4.61
N ALA A 110 -5.35 1.02 -4.74
CA ALA A 110 -6.01 -0.16 -5.28
C ALA A 110 -5.54 -0.47 -6.71
N TRP A 111 -5.44 0.54 -7.58
CA TRP A 111 -4.88 0.40 -8.93
C TRP A 111 -3.43 -0.07 -8.89
N PHE A 112 -2.58 0.53 -8.05
CA PHE A 112 -1.18 0.13 -7.90
C PHE A 112 -1.00 -1.31 -7.38
N LEU A 113 -1.93 -1.83 -6.59
CA LEU A 113 -1.84 -3.19 -6.07
C LEU A 113 -2.39 -4.26 -7.02
N ILE A 114 -3.24 -3.85 -7.98
CA ILE A 114 -3.77 -4.75 -9.00
C ILE A 114 -2.78 -4.91 -10.18
N PHE A 115 -2.00 -3.86 -10.49
CA PHE A 115 -1.10 -3.79 -11.65
C PHE A 115 0.37 -3.69 -11.24
#